data_AF-A0A496XZA6-F1
#
_entry.id   AF-A0A496XZA6-F1
#
_cell.length_a   1.000
_cell.length_b   1.000
_cell.length_c   1.000
_cell.angle_alpha   90.00
_cell.angle_beta   90.00
_cell.angle_gamma   90.00
#
_symmetry.space_group_name_H-M   'P 1'
#
loop_
_entity.id
_entity.type
_entity.pdbx_description
1 polymer ?
#
loop_
_entity_poly.entity_id
_entity_poly.type
_entity_poly.pdbx_seq_one_letter_code
_entity_poly.pdbx_strand_id
1 'polypeptide(L)' 'MSRILRLNMTDNSFYWEADLPAYAGLGGRGLSSRIIRHEVPPTCHPLSAA' A
#
# COMPACT_ATOMS: atom_id res chain seq x y z
N MET A 1 2.83 -14.92 -9.57
CA MET A 1 2.44 -13.54 -9.94
C MET A 1 2.17 -12.76 -8.66
N SER A 2 3.02 -11.80 -8.31
CA SER A 2 2.74 -10.86 -7.21
C SER A 2 1.96 -9.67 -7.77
N ARG A 3 0.76 -9.42 -7.21
CA ARG A 3 -0.06 -8.26 -7.54
C ARG A 3 -0.64 -7.70 -6.24
N ILE A 4 -0.81 -6.39 -6.17
CA ILE A 4 -1.47 -5.72 -5.04
C ILE A 4 -2.78 -5.13 -5.55
N LEU A 5 -3.89 -5.42 -4.87
CA LEU A 5 -5.16 -4.73 -5.10
C LEU A 5 -5.10 -3.38 -4.38
N ARG A 6 -5.24 -2.30 -5.14
CA ARG A 6 -5.30 -0.93 -4.64
C ARG A 6 -6.75 -0.47 -4.65
N LEU A 7 -7.21 0.04 -3.52
CA LEU A 7 -8.58 0.50 -3.31
C LEU A 7 -8.51 1.92 -2.76
N ASN A 8 -9.24 2.83 -3.40
CA ASN A 8 -9.48 4.17 -2.85
C ASN A 8 -10.92 4.22 -2.35
N MET A 9 -11.10 4.44 -1.04
CA MET A 9 -12.41 4.47 -0.39
C MET A 9 -13.09 5.84 -0.46
N THR A 10 -12.42 6.88 -0.98
CA THR A 10 -13.01 8.21 -1.21
C THR A 10 -13.88 8.21 -2.46
N ASP A 11 -13.44 7.55 -3.53
CA ASP A 11 -14.13 7.50 -4.82
C ASP A 11 -14.55 6.08 -5.23
N ASN A 12 -14.30 5.09 -4.39
CA ASN A 12 -14.55 3.66 -4.62
C ASN A 12 -13.87 3.10 -5.88
N SER A 13 -12.79 3.72 -6.33
CA SER A 13 -11.98 3.21 -7.44
C SER A 13 -11.06 2.07 -7.00
N PHE A 14 -10.73 1.19 -7.94
CA PHE A 14 -9.78 0.11 -7.72
C PHE A 14 -8.91 -0.15 -8.94
N TYR A 15 -7.69 -0.61 -8.70
CA TYR A 15 -6.84 -1.15 -9.75
C TYR A 15 -5.91 -2.23 -9.19
N TRP A 16 -5.39 -3.06 -10.08
CA TRP A 16 -4.37 -4.03 -9.73
C TRP A 16 -3.00 -3.49 -10.10
N GLU A 17 -2.15 -3.28 -9.11
CA GLU A 17 -0.74 -2.97 -9.32
C GLU A 17 0.02 -4.26 -9.61
N ALA A 18 0.64 -4.33 -10.78
CA ALA A 18 1.52 -5.41 -11.21
C ALA A 18 2.97 -4.90 -11.28
N ASP A 19 3.92 -5.82 -11.40
CA ASP A 19 5.37 -5.53 -11.44
C ASP A 19 5.81 -4.64 -10.26
N LEU A 20 6.04 -5.31 -9.13
CA LEU A 20 6.33 -4.70 -7.83
C LEU A 20 7.82 -4.86 -7.45
N PRO A 21 8.79 -4.31 -8.21
CA PRO A 21 10.21 -4.53 -7.96
C PRO A 21 10.63 -3.98 -6.59
N ALA A 22 10.01 -2.88 -6.14
CA ALA A 22 10.25 -2.29 -4.83
C ALA A 22 9.87 -3.20 -3.64
N TYR A 23 9.07 -4.23 -3.90
CA TYR A 23 8.56 -5.17 -2.91
C TYR A 23 9.00 -6.63 -3.18
N ALA A 24 9.93 -6.84 -4.11
CA ALA A 24 10.42 -8.16 -4.47
C ALA A 24 11.01 -8.89 -3.24
N GLY A 25 10.62 -10.15 -3.06
CA GLY A 25 11.06 -10.98 -1.94
C GLY A 25 10.44 -10.63 -0.58
N LEU A 26 9.58 -9.60 -0.50
CA LEU A 26 8.84 -9.26 0.71
C LEU A 26 7.47 -9.94 0.74
N GLY A 27 7.00 -10.21 1.96
CA GLY A 27 5.67 -10.77 2.23
C GLY A 27 5.25 -10.49 3.67
N GLY A 28 3.96 -10.74 3.97
CA GLY A 28 3.39 -10.54 5.30
C GLY A 28 3.76 -9.19 5.92
N ARG A 29 4.31 -9.21 7.14
CA ARG A 29 4.73 -8.02 7.88
C ARG A 29 5.77 -7.18 7.14
N GLY A 30 6.75 -7.82 6.50
CA GLY A 30 7.81 -7.10 5.79
C GLY A 30 7.28 -6.26 4.64
N LEU A 31 6.30 -6.80 3.90
CA LEU A 31 5.60 -6.09 2.84
C LEU A 31 4.77 -4.92 3.40
N SER A 32 3.89 -5.18 4.37
CA SER A 32 3.01 -4.15 4.94
C SER A 32 3.79 -3.00 5.58
N SER A 33 4.86 -3.28 6.33
CA SER A 33 5.70 -2.23 6.93
C SER A 33 6.43 -1.39 5.87
N ARG A 34 6.84 -1.98 4.74
CA ARG A 34 7.50 -1.25 3.65
C ARG A 34 6.53 -0.34 2.91
N ILE A 35 5.30 -0.80 2.68
CA ILE A 35 4.22 0.00 2.07
C ILE A 35 3.91 1.22 2.96
N ILE A 36 3.64 1.00 4.26
CA ILE A 36 3.32 2.09 5.20
C ILE A 36 4.44 3.13 5.23
N ARG A 37 5.70 2.70 5.31
CA ARG A 37 6.86 3.61 5.34
C ARG A 37 6.93 4.54 4.10
N HIS A 38 6.49 4.06 2.94
CA HIS A 38 6.59 4.81 1.68
C HIS A 38 5.38 5.68 1.41
N GLU A 39 4.19 5.22 1.80
CA GLU A 39 2.92 5.82 1.37
C GLU A 39 2.21 6.62 2.46
N VAL A 40 2.54 6.40 3.74
CA VAL A 40 1.87 7.07 4.87
C VAL A 40 2.78 8.16 5.46
N PRO A 41 2.35 9.43 5.49
CA PRO A 41 3.10 10.49 6.15
C PRO A 41 3.34 10.19 7.64
N PRO A 42 4.54 10.43 8.18
CA PRO A 42 4.85 10.10 9.57
C PRO A 42 4.08 10.92 10.60
N THR A 43 3.50 12.05 10.18
CA THR A 43 2.72 12.97 11.03
C THR A 43 1.21 12.87 10.77
N CYS A 44 0.74 11.83 10.06
CA CYS A 44 -0.69 11.65 9.81
C CYS A 44 -1.45 11.37 11.11
N HIS A 45 -2.74 11.73 11.14
CA HIS A 45 -3.60 11.36 12.25
C HIS A 45 -4.00 9.88 12.10
N PRO A 46 -4.00 9.05 13.16
CA PRO A 46 -4.33 7.62 13.05
C PRO A 46 -5.72 7.30 12.51
N LEU A 47 -6.62 8.29 12.52
CA LEU A 47 -8.00 8.22 12.01
C LEU A 47 -8.25 9.20 10.86
N SER A 48 -7.22 9.67 10.15
CA SER A 48 -7.43 10.50 8.94
C SER A 48 -8.08 9.68 7.83
N ALA A 49 -8.89 10.34 7.00
CA ALA A 49 -9.46 9.75 5.79
C ALA A 49 -8.50 9.80 4.58
N ALA A 50 -7.28 10.31 4.78
CA ALA A 50 -6.23 10.52 3.79
C ALA A 50 -5.05 9.60 4.08
#